data_AF-A0A932U776-F1
#
_entry.id   AF-A0A932U776-F1
#
_cell.length_a   1.000
_cell.length_b   1.000
_cell.length_c   1.000
_cell.angle_alpha   90.00
_cell.angle_beta   90.00
_cell.angle_gamma   90.00
#
_symmetry.space_group_name_H-M   'P 1'
#
loop_
_entity.id
_entity.type
_entity.pdbx_description
1 polymer ?
#
loop_
_entity_poly.entity_id
_entity_poly.type
_entity_poly.pdbx_seq_one_letter_code
_entity_poly.pdbx_strand_id
1 'polypeptide(L)'
;MKKEFIVDRQGKNYVLYAGLLDLAHEQGLKSISTTLLQVPSPENGQVAICQAIVNTEKGTFSGIGDASPDNLARAMVPHSIRMAETRAKARALRDAVNVGVTALEELGEPDENGGETAVAMELPFGESRRAPTPLRKPAQRPAADSINREDPAAATAAQIRAIYLIGRSQHGLSETEVDERC
;
A
#
# COMPACT_ATOMS: atom_id res chain seq x y z
N MET A 1 -11.87 -15.34 8.26
CA MET A 1 -11.46 -14.32 9.25
C MET A 1 -12.61 -14.08 10.22
N LYS A 2 -12.36 -14.26 11.52
CA LYS A 2 -13.36 -14.05 12.57
C LYS A 2 -13.59 -12.54 12.75
N LYS A 3 -14.84 -12.12 13.05
CA LYS A 3 -15.21 -10.70 13.20
C LYS A 3 -14.42 -9.99 14.31
N GLU A 4 -13.95 -10.74 15.31
CA GLU A 4 -13.16 -10.22 16.43
C GLU A 4 -11.79 -9.63 16.02
N PHE A 5 -11.30 -9.96 14.82
CA PHE A 5 -10.04 -9.43 14.32
C PHE A 5 -10.19 -8.20 13.43
N ILE A 6 -11.41 -7.69 13.27
CA ILE A 6 -11.71 -6.47 12.53
C ILE A 6 -12.06 -5.38 13.55
N VAL A 7 -11.32 -4.28 13.50
CA VAL A 7 -11.52 -3.11 14.36
C VAL A 7 -12.02 -1.96 13.49
N ASP A 8 -13.16 -1.37 13.85
CA ASP A 8 -13.57 -0.09 13.28
C ASP A 8 -12.87 1.05 14.01
N ARG A 9 -12.29 1.96 13.24
CA ARG A 9 -11.74 3.20 13.75
C ARG A 9 -12.09 4.33 12.80
N GLN A 10 -12.87 5.28 13.31
CA GLN A 10 -13.32 6.46 12.56
C GLN A 10 -14.02 6.09 11.23
N GLY A 11 -14.79 4.99 11.23
CA GLY A 11 -15.51 4.50 10.05
C GLY A 11 -14.63 3.80 9.01
N LYS A 12 -13.37 3.49 9.36
CA LYS A 12 -12.47 2.64 8.56
C LYS A 12 -12.24 1.32 9.30
N ASN A 13 -12.30 0.22 8.55
CA ASN A 13 -12.03 -1.11 9.07
C ASN A 13 -10.54 -1.42 8.99
N TYR A 14 -9.97 -1.87 10.09
CA TYR A 14 -8.60 -2.35 10.21
C TYR A 14 -8.60 -3.81 10.62
N VAL A 15 -7.62 -4.56 10.15
CA VAL A 15 -7.39 -5.93 10.61
C VAL A 15 -6.31 -5.94 11.68
N LEU A 16 -6.47 -6.76 12.71
CA LEU A 16 -5.40 -7.01 13.67
C LEU A 16 -4.37 -7.98 13.10
N TYR A 17 -3.10 -7.77 13.40
CA TYR A 17 -2.03 -8.69 13.02
C TYR A 17 -2.33 -10.14 13.46
N ALA A 18 -2.91 -10.32 14.66
CA ALA A 18 -3.32 -11.62 15.17
C ALA A 18 -4.30 -12.33 14.22
N GLY A 19 -5.24 -11.61 13.60
CA GLY A 19 -6.18 -12.17 12.64
C GLY A 19 -5.56 -12.57 11.31
N LEU A 20 -4.54 -11.82 10.86
CA LEU A 20 -3.76 -12.19 9.68
C LEU A 20 -2.97 -13.47 9.93
N LEU A 21 -2.36 -13.59 11.12
CA LEU A 21 -1.57 -14.76 11.49
C LEU A 21 -2.45 -16.01 11.67
N ASP A 22 -3.60 -15.88 12.33
CA ASP A 22 -4.59 -16.98 12.49
C ASP A 22 -5.03 -17.49 11.11
N LEU A 23 -5.43 -16.57 10.23
CA LEU A 23 -5.86 -16.93 8.88
C LEU A 23 -4.72 -17.54 8.03
N ALA A 24 -3.49 -17.07 8.21
CA ALA A 24 -2.34 -17.67 7.53
C ALA A 24 -2.11 -19.12 8.00
N HIS A 25 -2.21 -19.40 9.30
CA HIS A 25 -2.13 -20.78 9.81
C HIS A 25 -3.25 -21.65 9.25
N GLU A 26 -4.49 -21.18 9.22
CA GLU A 26 -5.63 -21.88 8.60
C GLU A 26 -5.39 -22.19 7.11
N GLN A 27 -4.58 -21.38 6.42
CA GLN A 27 -4.25 -21.49 5.00
C GLN A 27 -2.88 -22.13 4.72
N GLY A 28 -2.32 -22.87 5.68
CA GLY A 28 -1.10 -23.64 5.46
C GLY A 28 0.18 -22.79 5.52
N LEU A 29 0.26 -21.84 6.46
CA LEU A 29 1.51 -21.15 6.76
C LEU A 29 2.60 -22.14 7.19
N LYS A 30 3.76 -22.08 6.54
CA LYS A 30 4.92 -22.94 6.79
C LYS A 30 6.00 -22.23 7.58
N SER A 31 6.30 -20.99 7.22
CA SER A 31 7.31 -20.19 7.92
C SER A 31 7.14 -18.70 7.67
N ILE A 32 7.64 -17.90 8.61
CA ILE A 32 7.86 -16.47 8.47
C ILE A 32 9.32 -16.23 8.84
N SER A 33 10.05 -15.54 7.97
CA SER A 33 11.41 -15.07 8.26
C SER A 33 11.50 -13.58 8.05
N THR A 34 12.40 -12.93 8.79
CA THR A 34 12.61 -11.48 8.69
C THR A 34 14.09 -11.15 8.63
N THR A 35 14.42 -10.13 7.85
CA THR A 35 15.78 -9.60 7.71
C THR A 35 15.76 -8.11 7.98
N LEU A 36 16.59 -7.64 8.91
CA LEU A 36 16.84 -6.21 9.11
C LEU A 36 17.75 -5.73 7.98
N LEU A 37 17.19 -4.94 7.06
CA LEU A 37 17.90 -4.39 5.90
C LEU A 37 18.63 -3.10 6.23
N GLN A 38 18.08 -2.30 7.16
CA GLN A 38 18.68 -1.06 7.60
C GLN A 38 18.55 -0.90 9.11
N VAL A 39 19.70 -0.76 9.78
CA VAL A 39 19.77 -0.37 11.20
C VAL A 39 19.55 1.15 11.29
N PRO A 40 18.71 1.65 12.20
CA PRO A 40 18.52 3.09 12.36
C PRO A 40 19.82 3.76 12.82
N SER A 41 20.20 4.84 12.14
CA SER A 41 21.36 5.66 12.48
C SER A 41 21.13 7.13 12.15
N PRO A 42 21.89 8.08 12.74
CA PRO A 42 21.76 9.49 12.42
C PRO A 42 21.92 9.79 10.92
N GLU A 43 22.80 9.07 10.24
CA GLU A 43 23.11 9.25 8.81
C GLU A 43 21.94 8.86 7.90
N ASN A 44 21.04 8.00 8.36
CA ASN A 44 19.85 7.56 7.62
C ASN A 44 18.54 8.12 8.21
N GLY A 45 18.61 9.17 9.03
CA GLY A 45 17.42 9.78 9.63
C GLY A 45 16.74 8.89 10.67
N GLN A 46 17.49 7.99 11.32
CA GLN A 46 16.98 7.02 12.29
C GLN A 46 15.92 6.06 11.70
N VAL A 47 16.01 5.78 10.39
CA VAL A 47 15.07 4.91 9.68
C VAL A 47 15.52 3.45 9.83
N ALA A 48 14.64 2.60 10.35
CA ALA A 48 14.78 1.14 10.32
C ALA A 48 14.00 0.54 9.15
N ILE A 49 14.57 -0.43 8.44
CA ILE A 49 13.90 -1.15 7.35
C ILE A 49 14.04 -2.64 7.58
N CYS A 50 12.91 -3.36 7.59
CA CYS A 50 12.85 -4.81 7.67
C CYS A 50 12.16 -5.39 6.44
N GLN A 51 12.62 -6.55 6.00
CA GLN A 51 11.91 -7.41 5.06
C GLN A 51 11.34 -8.60 5.80
N ALA A 52 10.13 -9.02 5.44
CA ALA A 52 9.55 -10.29 5.84
C ALA A 52 9.31 -11.15 4.61
N ILE A 53 9.53 -12.45 4.75
CA ILE A 53 9.19 -13.48 3.77
C ILE A 53 8.27 -14.49 4.47
N VAL A 54 7.09 -14.69 3.90
CA VAL A 54 6.04 -15.59 4.38
C VAL A 54 5.90 -16.73 3.38
N ASN A 55 6.16 -17.95 3.82
CA ASN A 55 5.99 -19.15 3.00
C ASN A 55 4.73 -19.88 3.43
N THR A 56 3.84 -20.13 2.48
CA THR A 56 2.59 -20.89 2.68
C THR A 56 2.53 -22.08 1.72
N GLU A 57 1.45 -22.84 1.76
CA GLU A 57 1.14 -23.82 0.71
C GLU A 57 0.84 -23.19 -0.64
N LYS A 58 0.32 -21.95 -0.66
CA LYS A 58 -0.06 -21.23 -1.89
C LYS A 58 1.12 -20.57 -2.60
N GLY A 59 2.21 -20.36 -1.88
CA GLY A 59 3.40 -19.71 -2.42
C GLY A 59 4.17 -18.91 -1.37
N THR A 60 5.12 -18.12 -1.87
CA THR A 60 5.98 -17.24 -1.08
C THR A 60 5.58 -15.80 -1.31
N PHE A 61 5.36 -15.07 -0.22
CA PHE A 61 4.94 -13.68 -0.20
C PHE A 61 5.98 -12.87 0.58
N SER A 62 6.17 -11.61 0.21
CA SER A 62 7.19 -10.77 0.85
C SER A 62 6.66 -9.37 1.10
N GLY A 63 7.09 -8.75 2.18
CA GLY A 63 6.72 -7.39 2.55
C GLY A 63 7.92 -6.65 3.09
N ILE A 64 7.99 -5.34 2.82
CA ILE A 64 8.96 -4.42 3.42
C ILE A 64 8.22 -3.54 4.40
N GLY A 65 8.75 -3.38 5.61
CA GLY A 65 8.28 -2.43 6.60
C GLY A 65 9.38 -1.46 6.98
N ASP A 66 9.04 -0.19 7.06
CA ASP A 66 9.92 0.89 7.49
C ASP A 66 9.39 1.51 8.79
N ALA A 67 10.28 2.10 9.58
CA ALA A 67 9.90 2.86 10.76
C ALA A 67 10.94 3.93 11.07
N SER A 68 10.49 5.16 11.28
CA SER A 68 11.34 6.31 11.61
C SER A 68 10.64 7.22 12.60
N PRO A 69 11.35 8.17 13.25
CA PRO A 69 10.72 9.18 14.10
C PRO A 69 9.62 9.97 13.39
N ASP A 70 9.67 10.10 12.06
CA ASP A 70 8.72 10.88 11.27
C ASP A 70 7.40 10.15 11.03
N ASN A 71 7.37 8.82 11.15
CA ASN A 71 6.18 8.00 10.88
C ASN A 71 5.75 7.11 12.05
N LEU A 72 6.26 7.44 13.24
CA LEU A 72 5.91 6.80 14.50
C LEU A 72 5.36 7.84 15.47
N ALA A 73 4.44 7.40 16.33
CA ALA A 73 4.09 8.17 17.53
C ALA A 73 5.31 8.28 18.45
N ARG A 74 5.34 9.34 19.28
CA ARG A 74 6.50 9.64 20.13
C ARG A 74 6.86 8.48 21.07
N ALA A 75 5.85 7.80 21.60
CA ALA A 75 6.03 6.63 22.46
C ALA A 75 6.68 5.43 21.74
N MET A 76 6.55 5.34 20.41
CA MET A 76 7.01 4.21 19.60
C MET A 76 8.40 4.42 18.99
N VAL A 77 8.94 5.64 19.01
CA VAL A 77 10.28 5.97 18.46
C VAL A 77 11.40 5.07 19.03
N PRO A 78 11.44 4.71 20.32
CA PRO A 78 12.46 3.79 20.85
C PRO A 78 12.35 2.35 20.31
N HIS A 79 11.29 2.03 19.56
CA HIS A 79 10.93 0.69 19.11
C HIS A 79 10.90 0.57 17.58
N SER A 80 11.60 1.44 16.86
CA SER A 80 11.60 1.48 15.38
C SER A 80 11.86 0.11 14.72
N ILE A 81 12.83 -0.67 15.20
CA ILE A 81 13.10 -2.00 14.64
C ILE A 81 11.90 -2.95 14.81
N ARG A 82 11.27 -2.94 15.99
CA ARG A 82 10.09 -3.78 16.29
C ARG A 82 8.91 -3.38 15.41
N MET A 83 8.74 -2.08 15.18
CA MET A 83 7.69 -1.54 14.32
C MET A 83 7.93 -1.86 12.85
N ALA A 84 9.15 -1.67 12.34
CA ALA A 84 9.53 -2.02 10.97
C ALA A 84 9.32 -3.52 10.70
N GLU A 85 9.72 -4.38 11.63
CA GLU A 85 9.51 -5.83 11.51
C GLU A 85 8.02 -6.20 11.50
N THR A 86 7.23 -5.60 12.39
CA THR A 86 5.78 -5.84 12.46
C THR A 86 5.08 -5.39 11.18
N ARG A 87 5.43 -4.21 10.67
CA ARG A 87 4.96 -3.68 9.38
C ARG A 87 5.29 -4.61 8.23
N ALA A 88 6.53 -5.13 8.18
CA ALA A 88 6.97 -6.03 7.14
C ALA A 88 6.15 -7.34 7.14
N LYS A 89 5.96 -7.95 8.33
CA LYS A 89 5.19 -9.19 8.47
C LYS A 89 3.72 -8.99 8.12
N ALA A 90 3.11 -7.90 8.57
CA ALA A 90 1.71 -7.60 8.28
C ALA A 90 1.45 -7.43 6.77
N ARG A 91 2.34 -6.74 6.05
CA ARG A 91 2.26 -6.60 4.57
C ARG A 91 2.37 -7.95 3.88
N ALA A 92 3.37 -8.75 4.23
CA ALA A 92 3.56 -10.08 3.64
C ALA A 92 2.38 -11.03 3.94
N LEU A 93 1.85 -10.99 5.16
CA LEU A 93 0.72 -11.84 5.55
C LEU A 93 -0.57 -11.43 4.83
N ARG A 94 -0.83 -10.13 4.67
CA ARG A 94 -1.99 -9.66 3.90
C ARG A 94 -2.02 -10.19 2.48
N ASP A 95 -0.88 -10.12 1.80
CA ASP A 95 -0.74 -10.66 0.45
C ASP A 95 -0.95 -12.18 0.45
N ALA A 96 -0.40 -12.88 1.46
CA ALA A 96 -0.53 -14.33 1.59
C ALA A 96 -1.98 -14.80 1.82
N VAL A 97 -2.77 -14.03 2.57
CA VAL A 97 -4.16 -14.38 2.92
C VAL A 97 -5.22 -13.64 2.08
N ASN A 98 -4.80 -12.87 1.08
CA ASN A 98 -5.64 -12.05 0.21
C ASN A 98 -6.55 -11.06 0.98
N VAL A 99 -5.96 -10.29 1.90
CA VAL A 99 -6.66 -9.27 2.69
C VAL A 99 -6.18 -7.89 2.25
N GLY A 100 -7.06 -7.09 1.65
CA GLY A 100 -6.71 -5.76 1.14
C GLY A 100 -6.77 -4.61 2.17
N VAL A 101 -7.35 -4.83 3.34
CA VAL A 101 -7.45 -3.81 4.41
C VAL A 101 -6.16 -3.73 5.21
N THR A 102 -5.70 -2.54 5.55
CA THR A 102 -4.45 -2.32 6.30
C THR A 102 -4.53 -2.93 7.70
N ALA A 103 -3.42 -3.50 8.16
CA ALA A 103 -3.29 -3.94 9.54
C ALA A 103 -3.13 -2.75 10.48
N LEU A 104 -3.78 -2.75 11.63
CA LEU A 104 -3.73 -1.62 12.57
C LEU A 104 -2.29 -1.31 13.00
N GLU A 105 -1.50 -2.35 13.24
CA GLU A 105 -0.11 -2.29 13.66
C GLU A 105 0.83 -1.70 12.58
N GLU A 106 0.35 -1.54 11.33
CA GLU A 106 1.10 -0.84 10.30
C GLU A 106 1.07 0.67 10.43
N LEU A 107 0.05 1.22 11.07
CA LEU A 107 -0.20 2.66 11.09
C LEU A 107 0.47 3.38 12.26
N GLY A 108 1.00 2.61 13.23
CA GLY A 108 1.43 3.15 14.51
C GLY A 108 0.22 3.48 15.38
N GLU A 109 0.29 3.18 16.67
CA GLU A 109 -0.76 3.63 17.60
C GLU A 109 -0.66 5.16 17.70
N PRO A 110 -1.75 5.91 17.47
CA PRO A 110 -1.71 7.34 17.70
C PRO A 110 -1.64 7.59 19.20
N ASP A 111 -0.83 8.57 19.59
CA ASP A 111 -0.85 9.10 20.94
C ASP A 111 -2.30 9.52 21.27
N GLU A 112 -2.81 9.16 22.45
CA GLU A 112 -4.18 9.52 22.90
C GLU A 112 -4.42 11.05 22.92
N ASN A 113 -3.36 11.85 22.74
CA ASN A 113 -3.40 13.28 22.47
C ASN A 113 -3.33 13.59 20.95
N GLY A 114 -4.33 13.17 20.19
CA GLY A 114 -4.88 13.87 19.00
C GLY A 114 -3.95 14.43 17.91
N GLY A 115 -2.69 14.02 17.84
CA GLY A 115 -1.77 14.41 16.77
C GLY A 115 -1.83 13.34 15.69
N GLU A 116 -2.72 13.53 14.72
CA GLU A 116 -2.70 12.74 13.50
C GLU A 116 -1.33 12.93 12.82
N THR A 117 -0.43 11.94 12.93
CA THR A 117 0.59 11.77 11.88
C THR A 117 -0.11 11.11 10.70
N ALA A 118 -1.02 11.87 10.08
CA ALA A 118 -1.48 11.58 8.75
C ALA A 118 -0.26 11.73 7.84
N VAL A 119 0.43 10.63 7.58
CA VAL A 119 1.16 10.50 6.32
C VAL A 119 0.11 10.35 5.24
N ALA A 120 -0.55 11.46 4.93
CA ALA A 120 -1.19 11.62 3.64
C ALA A 120 -0.05 11.45 2.63
N MET A 121 -0.04 10.31 1.95
CA MET A 121 0.76 10.15 0.75
C MET A 121 0.09 10.99 -0.34
N GLU A 122 0.21 12.32 -0.25
CA GLU A 122 0.12 13.18 -1.42
C GLU A 122 1.30 12.82 -2.31
N LEU A 123 1.02 12.22 -3.47
CA LEU A 123 2.03 11.95 -4.49
C LEU A 123 2.55 13.30 -5.03
N PRO A 124 3.85 13.65 -4.87
CA PRO A 124 4.41 14.80 -5.55
C PRO A 124 4.94 14.32 -6.91
N PHE A 125 4.15 14.49 -7.98
CA PHE A 125 4.75 14.53 -9.31
C PHE A 125 5.43 15.88 -9.48
N GLY A 126 6.72 15.92 -9.13
CA GLY A 126 7.60 17.05 -9.42
C GLY A 126 7.86 17.14 -10.92
N GLU A 127 7.53 18.29 -11.51
CA GLU A 127 8.12 18.71 -12.78
C GLU A 127 9.63 18.91 -12.59
N SER A 128 10.46 18.04 -13.19
CA SER A 128 11.85 18.36 -13.52
C SER A 128 12.00 18.29 -15.03
N ARG A 129 11.91 19.47 -15.67
CA ARG A 129 12.22 19.67 -17.09
C ARG A 129 13.74 19.72 -17.26
N ARG A 130 14.28 18.85 -18.12
CA ARG A 130 15.65 18.96 -18.64
C ARG A 130 15.73 20.09 -19.69
N ALA A 131 16.86 20.80 -19.74
CA ALA A 131 17.22 21.84 -20.72
C ALA A 131 17.91 21.24 -21.99
N PRO A 132 18.32 22.00 -23.05
CA PRO A 132 17.95 23.36 -23.51
C PRO A 132 17.69 23.55 -25.05
N THR A 133 17.08 24.71 -25.43
CA THR A 133 17.18 25.53 -26.70
C THR A 133 16.63 25.02 -28.06
N PRO A 134 16.24 25.89 -29.05
CA PRO A 134 16.37 27.36 -29.14
C PRO A 134 15.11 28.19 -29.48
N LEU A 135 15.25 29.52 -29.32
CA LEU A 135 14.24 30.58 -29.42
C LEU A 135 13.77 30.89 -30.85
N ARG A 136 12.46 31.11 -31.03
CA ARG A 136 11.92 32.05 -32.03
C ARG A 136 10.51 32.57 -31.63
N LYS A 137 10.33 33.90 -31.61
CA LYS A 137 9.04 34.63 -31.44
C LYS A 137 8.30 34.71 -32.80
N PRO A 138 7.11 35.34 -32.90
CA PRO A 138 5.83 35.17 -32.18
C PRO A 138 4.63 35.06 -33.17
N ALA A 139 3.44 34.61 -32.75
CA ALA A 139 2.18 34.98 -33.44
C ALA A 139 0.94 34.68 -32.58
N GLN A 140 0.08 35.68 -32.40
CA GLN A 140 -1.28 35.53 -31.87
C GLN A 140 -2.18 34.83 -32.89
N ARG A 141 -2.99 33.85 -32.45
CA ARG A 141 -4.29 33.49 -33.04
C ARG A 141 -5.06 32.46 -32.15
N PRO A 142 -6.35 32.19 -32.43
CA PRO A 142 -7.47 32.44 -31.53
C PRO A 142 -8.04 31.17 -30.86
N ALA A 143 -9.09 31.36 -30.07
CA ALA A 143 -9.85 30.35 -29.32
C ALA A 143 -10.40 29.18 -30.16
N ALA A 144 -10.23 27.97 -29.62
CA ALA A 144 -10.97 26.70 -29.81
C ALA A 144 -10.16 25.63 -29.05
N ASP A 145 -10.66 24.62 -28.35
CA ASP A 145 -12.00 24.14 -28.02
C ASP A 145 -11.83 23.36 -26.68
N SER A 146 -12.89 23.31 -25.89
CA SER A 146 -12.93 22.64 -24.58
C SER A 146 -12.60 21.15 -24.67
N ILE A 147 -11.49 20.73 -24.07
CA ILE A 147 -11.19 19.31 -23.83
C ILE A 147 -11.96 18.90 -22.57
N ASN A 148 -12.90 17.96 -22.75
CA ASN A 148 -13.65 17.34 -21.65
C ASN A 148 -12.68 16.76 -20.61
N ARG A 149 -12.89 17.14 -19.35
CA ARG A 149 -12.24 16.50 -18.20
C ARG A 149 -12.90 15.13 -18.02
N GLU A 150 -12.15 14.05 -18.26
CA GLU A 150 -12.58 12.72 -17.85
C GLU A 150 -12.53 12.62 -16.32
N ASP A 151 -13.59 12.07 -15.74
CA ASP A 151 -13.79 11.91 -14.31
C ASP A 151 -12.66 11.07 -13.68
N PRO A 152 -12.04 11.52 -12.58
CA PRO A 152 -10.97 10.77 -11.89
C PRO A 152 -11.46 9.47 -11.21
N ALA A 153 -12.74 9.13 -11.35
CA ALA A 153 -13.38 7.92 -10.82
C ALA A 153 -13.55 6.80 -11.86
N ALA A 154 -13.27 7.05 -13.14
CA ALA A 154 -13.36 6.01 -14.17
C ALA A 154 -12.05 5.21 -14.27
N ALA A 155 -12.16 3.88 -14.24
CA ALA A 155 -11.02 3.01 -14.49
C ALA A 155 -10.37 3.38 -15.84
N THR A 156 -9.05 3.54 -15.85
CA THR A 156 -8.32 3.85 -17.08
C THR A 156 -8.51 2.73 -18.10
N ALA A 157 -8.42 3.05 -19.39
CA ALA A 157 -8.54 2.05 -20.46
C ALA A 157 -7.56 0.86 -20.30
N ALA A 158 -6.40 1.06 -19.63
CA ALA A 158 -5.46 0.00 -19.32
C ALA A 158 -5.97 -0.94 -18.19
N GLN A 159 -6.60 -0.37 -17.16
CA GLN A 159 -7.19 -1.13 -16.06
C GLN A 159 -8.41 -1.92 -16.54
N ILE A 160 -9.25 -1.32 -17.39
CA ILE A 160 -10.39 -2.01 -18.02
C ILE A 160 -9.91 -3.23 -18.83
N ARG A 161 -8.87 -3.07 -19.66
CA ARG A 161 -8.28 -4.20 -20.41
C ARG A 161 -7.77 -5.32 -19.50
N ALA A 162 -7.18 -4.97 -18.36
CA ALA A 162 -6.70 -5.96 -17.40
C ALA A 162 -7.86 -6.76 -16.78
N ILE A 163 -8.97 -6.11 -16.45
CA ILE A 163 -10.17 -6.75 -15.89
C ILE A 163 -10.74 -7.80 -16.86
N TYR A 164 -10.93 -7.45 -18.14
CA TYR A 164 -11.41 -8.41 -19.14
C TYR A 164 -10.43 -9.56 -19.40
N LEU A 165 -9.12 -9.28 -19.42
CA LEU A 165 -8.10 -10.33 -19.60
C LEU A 165 -8.15 -11.35 -18.46
N ILE A 166 -8.35 -10.90 -17.22
CA ILE A 166 -8.48 -11.78 -16.05
C ILE A 166 -9.78 -12.57 -16.12
N GLY A 167 -10.91 -11.92 -16.38
CA GLY A 167 -12.22 -12.58 -16.52
C GLY A 167 -12.20 -13.69 -17.56
N ARG A 168 -11.57 -13.44 -18.72
CA ARG A 168 -11.46 -14.41 -19.80
C ARG A 168 -10.45 -15.53 -19.50
N SER A 169 -9.25 -15.19 -19.00
CA SER A 169 -8.16 -16.16 -18.83
C SER A 169 -8.30 -17.04 -17.59
N GLN A 170 -8.84 -16.50 -16.50
CA GLN A 170 -8.92 -17.21 -15.22
C GLN A 170 -10.30 -17.77 -14.93
N HIS A 171 -11.35 -17.13 -15.45
CA HIS A 171 -12.74 -17.49 -15.15
C HIS A 171 -13.56 -17.92 -16.38
N GLY A 172 -12.98 -17.87 -17.59
CA GLY A 172 -13.66 -18.26 -18.83
C GLY A 172 -14.88 -17.39 -19.17
N LEU A 173 -14.97 -16.21 -18.57
CA LEU A 173 -16.11 -15.31 -18.73
C LEU A 173 -16.05 -14.60 -20.09
N SER A 174 -17.22 -14.40 -20.68
CA SER A 174 -17.44 -13.48 -21.80
C SER A 174 -17.39 -12.02 -21.34
N GLU A 175 -17.18 -11.10 -22.28
CA GLU A 175 -17.13 -9.65 -21.96
C GLU A 175 -18.41 -9.17 -21.26
N THR A 176 -19.57 -9.66 -21.70
CA THR A 176 -20.86 -9.38 -21.07
C THR A 176 -20.96 -9.87 -19.62
N GLU A 177 -20.38 -11.02 -19.30
CA GLU A 177 -20.37 -11.56 -17.93
C GLU A 177 -19.37 -10.85 -17.01
N VAL A 178 -18.35 -10.21 -17.58
CA VAL A 178 -17.42 -9.35 -16.84
C VAL A 178 -18.10 -8.02 -16.50
N ASP A 179 -18.86 -7.46 -17.43
CA ASP A 179 -19.61 -6.20 -17.26
C ASP A 179 -20.71 -6.30 -16.21
N GLU A 180 -21.42 -7.42 -16.16
CA GLU A 180 -22.45 -7.67 -15.14
C GLU A 180 -21.89 -7.78 -13.71
N ARG A 181 -20.57 -7.90 -13.57
CA ARG A 181 -19.87 -8.09 -12.29
C ARG A 181 -19.03 -6.90 -11.85
N CYS A 182 -18.91 -5.87 -12.68
CA CYS A 182 -18.16 -4.63 -12.40
C CYS A 182 -19.13 -3.46 -12.15
#